data_AF-A0A0W8CXD1-F1
#
_entry.id   AF-A0A0W8CXD1-F1
#
_cell.length_a   1.000
_cell.length_b   1.000
_cell.length_c   1.000
_cell.angle_alpha   90.00
_cell.angle_beta   90.00
_cell.angle_gamma   90.00
#
_symmetry.space_group_name_H-M   'P 1'
#
loop_
_entity.id
_entity.type
_entity.pdbx_description
1 polymer ?
#
loop_
_entity_poly.entity_id
_entity_poly.type
_entity_poly.pdbx_seq_one_letter_code
_entity_poly.pdbx_strand_id
1 'polypeptide(L)'
;MLEVEQNDYAKEGIDWKHIDFEDNQECLDLIESKVNGKPGIFISLDDNWRLKGEETNKNFVSNLHNSFGRTSSGHSSGNNKFFVHPKMDADLHFDIKHYVGEVIYDASGFTDKNNETLNDDMQELIW
;
A
#
# COMPACT_ATOMS: atom_id res chain seq x y z
N MET A 1 -20.98 -2.83 -2.93
CA MET A 1 -21.72 -3.34 -4.10
C MET A 1 -22.37 -4.68 -3.77
N LEU A 2 -21.61 -5.67 -3.30
CA LEU A 2 -22.14 -6.98 -2.87
C LEU A 2 -23.12 -6.92 -1.69
N GLU A 3 -22.88 -6.10 -0.65
CA GLU A 3 -23.83 -5.95 0.46
C GLU A 3 -25.19 -5.38 0.03
N VAL A 4 -25.20 -4.50 -0.98
CA VAL A 4 -26.41 -3.88 -1.49
C VAL A 4 -27.24 -4.91 -2.27
N GLU A 5 -26.59 -5.70 -3.13
CA GLU A 5 -27.24 -6.80 -3.84
C GLU A 5 -27.77 -7.88 -2.87
N GLN A 6 -27.00 -8.25 -1.84
CA GLN A 6 -27.45 -9.23 -0.84
C GLN A 6 -28.71 -8.77 -0.10
N ASN A 7 -28.83 -7.47 0.20
CA ASN A 7 -30.03 -6.90 0.80
C ASN A 7 -31.25 -6.97 -0.14
N ASP A 8 -31.05 -6.89 -1.44
CA ASP A 8 -32.15 -6.96 -2.41
C ASP A 8 -32.57 -8.41 -2.69
N TYR A 9 -31.64 -9.36 -2.80
CA TYR A 9 -31.97 -10.80 -2.91
C TYR A 9 -32.71 -11.34 -1.67
N ALA A 10 -32.36 -10.86 -0.48
CA ALA A 10 -33.06 -11.21 0.77
C ALA A 10 -34.51 -10.70 0.79
N LYS A 11 -34.78 -9.51 0.22
CA LYS A 11 -36.14 -8.97 0.08
C LYS A 11 -36.98 -9.74 -0.93
N GLU A 12 -36.34 -10.31 -1.95
CA GLU A 12 -37.02 -11.06 -3.03
C GLU A 12 -37.26 -12.54 -2.69
N GLY A 13 -36.83 -13.01 -1.51
CA GLY A 13 -37.09 -14.37 -1.03
C GLY A 13 -36.33 -15.45 -1.79
N ILE A 14 -35.23 -15.09 -2.45
CA ILE A 14 -34.36 -16.01 -3.18
C ILE A 14 -33.37 -16.64 -2.18
N ASP A 15 -33.25 -17.97 -2.20
CA ASP A 15 -32.35 -18.75 -1.32
C ASP A 15 -30.88 -18.53 -1.77
N TRP A 16 -30.33 -17.38 -1.37
CA TRP A 16 -28.98 -16.96 -1.70
C TRP A 16 -27.98 -17.63 -0.74
N LYS A 17 -27.11 -18.48 -1.27
CA LYS A 17 -25.95 -18.99 -0.51
C LYS A 17 -25.04 -17.81 -0.17
N HIS A 18 -24.86 -17.56 1.13
CA HIS A 18 -23.89 -16.59 1.62
C HIS A 18 -22.52 -16.88 0.97
N ILE A 19 -22.03 -15.91 0.19
CA ILE A 19 -20.68 -15.94 -0.34
C ILE A 19 -19.85 -15.15 0.65
N ASP A 20 -19.00 -15.85 1.39
CA ASP A 20 -18.01 -15.22 2.25
C ASP A 20 -17.00 -14.47 1.35
N PHE A 21 -16.96 -13.15 1.46
CA PHE A 21 -15.93 -12.33 0.82
C PHE A 21 -14.91 -11.92 1.89
N GLU A 22 -13.63 -12.02 1.56
CA GLU A 22 -12.56 -11.51 2.42
C GLU A 22 -12.49 -9.99 2.26
N ASP A 23 -12.74 -9.26 3.35
CA ASP A 23 -12.70 -7.79 3.36
C ASP A 23 -11.27 -7.30 3.08
N ASN A 24 -11.14 -6.42 2.09
CA ASN A 24 -9.88 -5.82 1.67
C ASN A 24 -9.61 -4.44 2.31
N GLN A 25 -10.47 -3.96 3.21
CA GLN A 25 -10.29 -2.65 3.88
C GLN A 25 -8.92 -2.52 4.53
N GLU A 26 -8.46 -3.52 5.26
CA GLU A 26 -7.13 -3.48 5.90
C GLU A 26 -5.96 -3.41 4.89
N CYS A 27 -6.14 -3.94 3.67
CA CYS A 27 -5.16 -3.80 2.58
C CYS A 27 -5.22 -2.40 1.96
N LEU A 28 -6.41 -1.81 1.83
CA LEU A 28 -6.59 -0.44 1.37
C LEU A 28 -5.99 0.54 2.38
N ASP A 29 -6.24 0.34 3.68
CA ASP A 29 -5.68 1.16 4.76
C ASP A 29 -4.14 1.16 4.78
N LEU A 30 -3.52 0.02 4.48
CA LEU A 30 -2.06 -0.08 4.34
C LEU A 30 -1.53 0.81 3.21
N ILE A 31 -2.30 0.96 2.14
CA ILE A 31 -1.91 1.73 0.96
C ILE A 31 -2.17 3.22 1.17
N GLU A 32 -3.39 3.59 1.56
CA GLU A 32 -3.88 4.98 1.49
C GLU A 32 -3.96 5.71 2.84
N SER A 33 -4.04 4.98 3.95
CA SER A 33 -4.41 5.52 5.26
C SER A 33 -3.31 5.30 6.29
N LYS A 34 -3.69 5.24 7.57
CA LYS A 34 -2.80 4.91 8.69
C LYS A 34 -3.21 3.59 9.32
N VAL A 35 -2.28 2.65 9.43
CA VAL A 35 -2.50 1.39 10.14
C VAL A 35 -1.83 1.47 11.50
N ASN A 36 -2.62 1.36 12.58
CA ASN A 36 -2.13 1.45 13.96
C ASN A 36 -1.30 2.72 14.24
N GLY A 37 -1.71 3.85 13.66
CA GLY A 37 -1.02 5.15 13.80
C GLY A 37 0.24 5.31 12.93
N LYS A 38 0.64 4.30 12.17
CA LYS A 38 1.77 4.35 11.23
C LYS A 38 1.30 4.79 9.85
N PRO A 39 2.03 5.67 9.14
CA PRO A 39 1.67 6.10 7.80
C PRO A 39 1.68 4.93 6.82
N GLY A 40 0.62 4.79 6.03
CA GLY A 40 0.57 3.86 4.91
C GLY A 40 1.50 4.27 3.77
N ILE A 41 1.43 3.54 2.66
CA ILE A 41 2.39 3.66 1.57
C ILE A 41 2.37 5.05 0.92
N PHE A 42 1.19 5.58 0.57
CA PHE A 42 1.09 6.90 -0.06
C PHE A 42 1.54 8.02 0.88
N ILE A 43 1.13 7.98 2.16
CA ILE A 43 1.57 8.97 3.15
C ILE A 43 3.09 8.91 3.33
N SER A 44 3.68 7.71 3.34
CA SER A 44 5.13 7.53 3.43
C SER A 44 5.87 8.05 2.19
N LEU A 45 5.27 7.96 1.00
CA LEU A 45 5.82 8.54 -0.23
C LEU A 45 5.75 10.07 -0.20
N ASP A 46 4.63 10.62 0.24
CA ASP A 46 4.43 12.06 0.38
C ASP A 46 5.43 12.65 1.37
N ASP A 47 5.74 12.01 2.49
CA ASP A 47 6.77 12.50 3.41
C ASP A 47 8.17 12.61 2.76
N ASN A 48 8.44 11.85 1.70
CA ASN A 48 9.72 11.81 0.98
C ASN A 48 9.73 12.64 -0.32
N TRP A 49 8.66 13.37 -0.65
CA TRP A 49 8.45 14.00 -1.96
C TRP A 49 9.56 14.97 -2.41
N ARG A 50 10.21 15.66 -1.45
CA ARG A 50 11.26 16.66 -1.73
C ARG A 50 12.62 16.06 -2.05
N LEU A 51 12.83 14.78 -1.69
CA LEU A 51 14.10 14.11 -1.78
C LEU A 51 14.09 13.18 -3.00
N LYS A 52 15.18 13.20 -3.76
CA LYS A 52 15.32 12.44 -5.00
C LYS A 52 16.54 11.54 -4.93
N GLY A 53 16.51 10.48 -5.74
CA GLY A 53 17.61 9.55 -5.88
C GLY A 53 17.41 8.23 -5.14
N GLU A 54 18.29 7.29 -5.46
CA GLU A 54 18.20 5.90 -5.03
C GLU A 54 18.20 5.74 -3.50
N GLU A 55 18.98 6.56 -2.79
CA GLU A 55 19.06 6.54 -1.33
C GLU A 55 17.72 6.91 -0.67
N THR A 56 16.95 7.82 -1.26
CA THR A 56 15.61 8.15 -0.77
C THR A 56 14.66 6.97 -0.96
N ASN A 57 14.74 6.28 -2.11
CA ASN A 57 13.92 5.09 -2.37
C ASN A 57 14.28 3.94 -1.39
N LYS A 58 15.56 3.73 -1.08
CA LYS A 58 16.00 2.76 -0.05
C LYS A 58 15.48 3.12 1.34
N ASN A 59 15.57 4.39 1.73
CA ASN A 59 15.06 4.86 3.01
C ASN A 59 13.53 4.70 3.10
N PHE A 60 12.81 4.99 2.02
CA PHE A 60 11.38 4.75 1.92
C PHE A 60 11.03 3.27 2.16
N VAL A 61 11.69 2.34 1.45
CA VAL A 61 11.46 0.90 1.61
C VAL A 61 11.83 0.42 3.02
N SER A 62 12.96 0.89 3.56
CA SER A 62 13.38 0.59 4.94
C SER A 62 12.34 1.06 5.97
N ASN A 63 11.78 2.25 5.79
CA ASN A 63 10.72 2.76 6.66
C ASN A 63 9.44 1.91 6.61
N LEU A 64 9.06 1.41 5.44
CA LEU A 64 7.94 0.47 5.29
C LEU A 64 8.22 -0.85 6.01
N HIS A 65 9.41 -1.43 5.82
CA HIS A 65 9.82 -2.66 6.51
C HIS A 65 9.86 -2.50 8.02
N ASN A 66 10.33 -1.36 8.54
CA ASN A 66 10.31 -1.07 9.97
C ASN A 66 8.88 -0.85 10.51
N SER A 67 7.99 -0.29 9.68
CA SER A 67 6.62 0.04 10.07
C SER A 67 5.70 -1.18 10.07
N PHE A 68 5.83 -2.06 9.07
CA PHE A 68 4.88 -3.14 8.77
C PHE A 68 5.52 -4.52 8.62
N GLY A 69 6.85 -4.60 8.49
CA GLY A 69 7.59 -5.84 8.26
C GLY A 69 7.78 -6.69 9.52
N ARG A 70 7.81 -8.01 9.30
CA ARG A 70 8.09 -9.01 10.32
C ARG A 70 9.61 -9.21 10.39
N THR A 71 10.23 -8.96 11.53
CA THR A 71 11.65 -9.34 11.73
C THR A 71 11.77 -10.82 12.04
N SER A 72 12.93 -11.41 11.73
CA SER A 72 13.28 -12.82 11.95
C SER A 72 13.16 -13.29 13.41
N SER A 73 13.07 -12.35 14.37
CA SER A 73 12.89 -12.63 15.79
C SER A 73 11.42 -12.75 16.23
N GLY A 74 10.45 -12.50 15.34
CA GLY A 74 9.02 -12.60 15.64
C GLY A 74 8.48 -11.53 16.60
N HIS A 75 9.29 -10.54 16.97
CA HIS A 75 8.99 -9.53 18.02
C HIS A 75 8.72 -8.12 17.48
N SER A 76 8.49 -7.94 16.17
CA SER A 76 8.24 -6.60 15.61
C SER A 76 6.85 -6.05 15.97
N SER A 77 6.82 -4.77 16.35
CA SER A 77 5.62 -3.94 16.57
C SER A 77 4.77 -3.68 15.31
N GLY A 78 5.30 -3.97 14.12
CA GLY A 78 4.60 -3.86 12.84
C GLY A 78 4.28 -5.23 12.28
N ASN A 79 3.08 -5.75 12.52
CA ASN A 79 2.66 -7.02 11.94
C ASN A 79 1.39 -6.77 11.13
N ASN A 80 1.53 -6.31 9.89
CA ASN A 80 0.41 -6.23 8.96
C ASN A 80 0.40 -7.49 8.09
N LYS A 81 -0.72 -8.24 8.08
CA LYS A 81 -0.84 -9.49 7.32
C LYS A 81 -0.77 -9.30 5.80
N PHE A 82 -0.95 -8.08 5.32
CA PHE A 82 -0.89 -7.70 3.91
C PHE A 82 0.49 -7.16 3.48
N PHE A 83 1.39 -6.86 4.41
CA PHE A 83 2.76 -6.44 4.08
C PHE A 83 3.73 -7.60 4.26
N VAL A 84 4.46 -7.94 3.20
CA VAL A 84 5.38 -9.08 3.18
C VAL A 84 6.82 -8.57 3.08
N HIS A 85 7.68 -9.12 3.93
CA HIS A 85 9.11 -8.84 3.89
C HIS A 85 9.78 -9.81 2.90
N PRO A 86 10.54 -9.33 1.91
CA PRO A 86 11.20 -10.18 0.95
C PRO A 86 12.21 -11.10 1.65
N LYS A 87 12.34 -12.33 1.17
CA LYS A 87 13.24 -13.34 1.76
C LYS A 87 14.73 -13.10 1.50
N MET A 88 15.06 -12.17 0.61
CA MET A 88 16.42 -11.72 0.31
C MET A 88 16.52 -10.22 0.56
N ASP A 89 17.68 -9.76 1.02
CA ASP A 89 18.00 -8.34 1.19
C ASP A 89 17.89 -7.64 -0.16
N ALA A 90 16.72 -7.04 -0.38
CA ALA A 90 16.39 -6.26 -1.54
C ALA A 90 15.97 -4.88 -1.05
N ASP A 91 16.95 -4.01 -0.83
CA ASP A 91 16.79 -2.67 -0.23
C ASP A 91 15.79 -1.76 -0.97
N LEU A 92 15.39 -2.15 -2.19
CA LEU A 92 14.45 -1.44 -3.05
C LEU A 92 13.14 -2.20 -3.28
N HIS A 93 12.92 -3.35 -2.66
CA HIS A 93 11.72 -4.15 -2.88
C HIS A 93 10.86 -4.27 -1.63
N PHE A 94 9.55 -4.23 -1.84
CA PHE A 94 8.54 -4.54 -0.82
C PHE A 94 7.35 -5.24 -1.47
N ASP A 95 6.66 -6.06 -0.69
CA ASP A 95 5.64 -6.96 -1.21
C ASP A 95 4.30 -6.67 -0.52
N ILE A 96 3.22 -6.61 -1.30
CA ILE A 96 1.86 -6.50 -0.78
C ILE A 96 1.05 -7.72 -1.18
N LYS A 97 0.35 -8.32 -0.23
CA LYS A 97 -0.62 -9.37 -0.48
C LYS A 97 -1.96 -8.73 -0.88
N HIS A 98 -2.22 -8.63 -2.18
CA HIS A 98 -3.52 -8.21 -2.69
C HIS A 98 -4.51 -9.37 -2.71
N TYR A 99 -5.77 -9.06 -3.00
CA TYR A 99 -6.81 -10.07 -3.25
C TYR A 99 -6.40 -11.09 -4.32
N VAL A 100 -5.62 -10.67 -5.33
CA VAL A 100 -5.17 -11.54 -6.44
C VAL A 100 -3.95 -12.40 -6.07
N GLY A 101 -3.34 -12.16 -4.91
CA GLY A 101 -2.08 -12.76 -4.48
C GLY A 101 -1.02 -11.72 -4.13
N GLU A 102 0.20 -12.20 -3.88
CA GLU A 102 1.35 -11.38 -3.55
C GLU A 102 1.91 -10.66 -4.78
N VAL A 103 2.11 -9.35 -4.67
CA VAL A 103 2.67 -8.48 -5.70
C VAL A 103 3.94 -7.85 -5.15
N ILE A 104 5.04 -8.00 -5.89
CA ILE A 104 6.35 -7.44 -5.57
C ILE A 104 6.47 -6.08 -6.26
N TYR A 105 6.82 -5.05 -5.49
CA TYR A 105 7.07 -3.70 -5.98
C TYR A 105 8.57 -3.40 -5.97
N ASP A 106 9.08 -2.94 -7.10
CA ASP A 106 10.40 -2.32 -7.22
C ASP A 106 10.26 -0.81 -7.01
N ALA A 107 10.77 -0.30 -5.88
CA ALA A 107 10.72 1.10 -5.50
C ALA A 107 11.70 1.99 -6.26
N SER A 108 12.45 1.46 -7.23
CA SER A 108 13.36 2.25 -8.06
C SER A 108 12.63 3.41 -8.75
N GLY A 109 13.01 4.63 -8.38
CA GLY A 109 12.43 5.87 -8.92
C GLY A 109 11.00 6.16 -8.44
N PHE A 110 10.53 5.54 -7.36
CA PHE A 110 9.20 5.82 -6.79
C PHE A 110 9.06 7.27 -6.35
N THR A 111 10.04 7.80 -5.63
CA THR A 111 9.99 9.19 -5.12
C THR A 111 10.06 10.21 -6.26
N ASP A 112 10.82 9.90 -7.32
CA ASP A 112 10.91 10.74 -8.51
C ASP A 112 9.58 10.82 -9.25
N LYS A 113 8.89 9.69 -9.41
CA LYS A 113 7.54 9.61 -10.02
C LYS A 113 6.47 10.28 -9.15
N ASN A 114 6.58 10.17 -7.82
CA ASN A 114 5.64 10.82 -6.90
C ASN A 114 5.76 12.35 -6.93
N ASN A 115 6.88 12.88 -7.42
CA ASN A 115 7.15 14.31 -7.52
C ASN A 115 6.85 14.88 -8.93
N GLU A 116 5.94 14.26 -9.70
CA GLU A 116 5.43 14.82 -10.96
C GLU A 116 4.52 16.02 -10.70
N THR A 117 5.09 17.08 -10.13
CA THR A 117 4.54 18.42 -10.25
C THR A 117 4.89 18.91 -11.66
N LEU A 118 3.88 19.32 -12.44
CA LEU A 118 4.11 20.02 -13.70
C LEU A 118 5.16 21.11 -13.47
N ASN A 119 6.26 21.08 -14.22
CA ASN A 119 7.31 22.10 -14.13
C ASN A 119 6.65 23.48 -14.23
N ASP A 120 7.01 24.44 -13.37
CA ASP A 120 6.37 25.76 -13.34
C ASP A 120 6.44 26.44 -14.73
N ASP A 121 7.52 26.20 -15.49
CA ASP A 121 7.68 26.66 -16.87
C ASP A 121 6.64 26.04 -17.84
N MET A 122 6.22 24.80 -17.60
CA MET A 122 5.15 24.14 -18.36
C MET A 122 3.77 24.61 -17.92
N GLN A 123 3.60 24.99 -16.64
CA GLN A 123 2.36 25.61 -16.17
C GLN A 123 2.15 26.97 -16.85
N GLU A 124 3.18 27.83 -16.92
CA GLU A 124 3.09 29.13 -17.64
C GLU A 124 2.71 28.98 -19.12
N LEU A 125 3.03 27.85 -19.75
CA LEU A 125 2.72 27.59 -21.16
C LEU A 125 1.28 27.11 -21.41
N ILE A 126 0.55 26.76 -20.34
CA ILE A 126 -0.83 26.22 -20.38
C ILE A 126 -1.86 27.29 -19.97
N TRP A 127 -1.42 28.49 -19.55
CA TRP A 127 -2.26 29.66 -19.29
C TRP A 127 -2.14 30.71 -20.40
#